data_AF-A0A8T7HX72-F1
#
_entry.id   AF-A0A8T7HX72-F1
#
_cell.length_a   1.000
_cell.length_b   1.000
_cell.length_c   1.000
_cell.angle_alpha   90.00
_cell.angle_beta   90.00
_cell.angle_gamma   90.00
#
_symmetry.space_group_name_H-M   'P 1'
#
loop_
_entity.id
_entity.type
_entity.pdbx_description
1 polymer ?
#
loop_
_entity_poly.entity_id
_entity_poly.type
_entity_poly.pdbx_seq_one_letter_code
_entity_poly.pdbx_strand_id
1 'polypeptide(L)' 'MKTLLLRLTLGLLAVSLTACTQHSATSGYVVDTDKVKSVETAARLSNQRVDVIWINPPLKRKNTKKND' A
#
# COMPACT_ATOMS: atom_id res chain seq x y z
N MET A 1 17.77 43.16 12.32
CA MET A 1 17.21 41.92 12.91
C MET A 1 15.96 41.40 12.19
N LYS A 2 15.02 42.26 11.76
CA LYS A 2 13.76 41.86 11.07
C LYS A 2 13.95 41.10 9.74
N THR A 3 15.00 41.42 8.98
CA THR A 3 15.32 40.77 7.70
C THR A 3 15.89 39.35 7.85
N LEU A 4 16.47 39.04 9.01
CA LEU A 4 17.05 37.72 9.30
C LEU A 4 15.94 36.71 9.64
N LEU A 5 14.92 37.17 10.38
CA LEU A 5 13.68 36.40 10.64
C LEU A 5 12.92 36.07 9.35
N LEU A 6 12.82 37.03 8.42
CA LEU A 6 12.13 36.83 7.13
C LEU A 6 12.80 35.75 6.26
N ARG A 7 14.13 35.67 6.27
CA ARG A 7 14.87 34.65 5.51
C ARG A 7 14.75 33.26 6.13
N LEU A 8 14.67 33.20 7.46
CA LEU A 8 14.58 31.95 8.21
C LEU A 8 13.20 31.30 8.03
N THR A 9 12.12 32.10 8.01
CA THR A 9 10.77 31.60 7.73
C THR A 9 10.59 31.14 6.28
N LEU A 10 11.18 31.87 5.32
CA LEU A 10 11.10 31.50 3.91
C LEU A 10 11.87 30.20 3.60
N GLY A 11 13.01 29.97 4.27
CA GLY A 11 13.75 28.72 4.18
C GLY A 11 12.98 27.52 4.73
N LEU A 12 12.28 27.69 5.87
CA LEU A 12 11.47 26.62 6.46
C LEU A 12 10.31 26.20 5.56
N LEU A 13 9.69 27.16 4.86
CA LEU A 13 8.59 26.91 3.93
C LEU A 13 9.05 26.16 2.67
N ALA A 14 10.26 26.44 2.18
CA ALA A 14 10.81 25.74 1.03
C ALA A 14 11.10 24.26 1.36
N VAL A 15 11.66 23.98 2.55
CA VAL A 15 11.96 22.61 2.98
C VAL A 15 10.69 21.79 3.18
N SER A 16 9.62 22.38 3.72
CA SER A 16 8.35 21.68 3.93
C SER A 16 7.61 21.34 2.62
N LEU A 17 7.74 22.17 1.58
CA LEU A 17 7.16 21.87 0.27
C LEU A 17 7.84 20.67 -0.41
N THR A 18 9.16 20.53 -0.29
CA THR A 18 9.90 19.38 -0.85
C THR A 18 9.62 18.06 -0.13
N ALA A 19 9.21 18.08 1.14
CA ALA A 19 8.90 16.85 1.89
C ALA A 19 7.57 16.20 1.47
N CYS A 20 6.67 16.94 0.81
CA CYS A 20 5.37 16.42 0.36
C CYS A 20 5.39 15.72 -1.01
N THR A 21 6.48 15.80 -1.79
CA THR A 21 6.52 15.24 -3.15
C THR A 21 6.90 13.76 -3.21
N GLN A 22 7.31 13.15 -2.10
CA GLN A 22 7.70 11.73 -2.05
C GLN A 22 6.55 10.75 -1.74
N HIS A 23 5.30 11.19 -1.76
CA HIS A 23 4.16 10.26 -1.75
C HIS A 23 3.95 9.65 -3.14
N SER A 24 4.96 8.92 -3.63
CA SER A 24 4.74 7.99 -4.74
C SER A 24 3.68 7.01 -4.29
N ALA A 25 2.53 7.05 -4.95
CA ALA A 25 1.48 6.06 -4.78
C ALA A 25 2.08 4.69 -5.15
N THR A 26 2.57 3.97 -4.14
CA THR A 26 3.02 2.60 -4.29
C THR A 26 1.79 1.78 -4.65
N SER A 27 1.53 1.68 -5.95
CA SER A 27 0.57 0.74 -6.53
C SER A 27 1.14 -0.66 -6.33
N GLY A 28 1.02 -1.14 -5.08
CA GLY A 28 1.49 -2.44 -4.67
C GLY A 28 0.44 -3.49 -5.02
N TYR A 29 0.90 -4.67 -5.36
CA TYR A 29 0.06 -5.86 -5.37
C TYR A 29 0.16 -6.52 -3.99
N VAL A 30 -0.97 -6.87 -3.42
CA VAL A 30 -1.04 -7.57 -2.13
C VAL A 30 -1.76 -8.89 -2.36
N VAL A 31 -1.36 -9.95 -1.65
CA VAL A 31 -2.03 -11.25 -1.73
C VAL A 31 -3.52 -11.07 -1.43
N ASP A 32 -4.35 -11.62 -2.31
CA ASP A 32 -5.80 -11.63 -2.13
C ASP A 32 -6.20 -12.77 -1.20
N THR A 33 -6.12 -12.49 0.09
CA THR A 33 -6.44 -13.43 1.18
C THR A 33 -7.85 -14.01 1.08
N ASP A 34 -8.80 -13.24 0.56
CA ASP A 34 -10.20 -13.66 0.46
C ASP A 34 -10.34 -14.77 -0.59
N LYS A 35 -9.62 -14.63 -1.70
CA LYS A 35 -9.58 -15.62 -2.77
C LYS A 35 -8.77 -16.85 -2.38
N VAL A 36 -7.64 -16.68 -1.68
CA VAL A 36 -6.87 -17.80 -1.12
C VAL A 36 -7.77 -18.63 -0.20
N LYS A 37 -8.46 -17.97 0.73
CA LYS A 37 -9.34 -18.64 1.70
C LYS A 37 -10.51 -19.36 1.03
N SER A 38 -11.11 -18.78 -0.01
CA SER A 38 -12.23 -19.43 -0.70
C SER A 38 -11.81 -20.72 -1.39
N VAL A 39 -10.65 -20.72 -2.05
CA VAL A 39 -10.08 -21.90 -2.72
C VAL A 39 -9.69 -22.96 -1.68
N GLU A 40 -9.01 -22.58 -0.60
CA GLU A 40 -8.65 -23.52 0.46
C GLU A 40 -9.86 -24.11 1.17
N THR A 41 -10.92 -23.32 1.37
CA THR A 41 -12.18 -23.80 1.96
C THR A 41 -12.87 -24.78 1.01
N ALA A 42 -12.92 -24.47 -0.28
CA ALA A 42 -13.49 -25.38 -1.29
C ALA A 42 -12.70 -26.69 -1.39
N ALA A 43 -11.37 -26.63 -1.33
CA ALA A 43 -10.51 -27.81 -1.35
C ALA A 43 -10.74 -28.70 -0.11
N ARG A 44 -10.87 -28.10 1.08
CA ARG A 44 -11.18 -28.80 2.33
C ARG A 44 -12.56 -29.44 2.36
N LEU A 45 -13.56 -28.77 1.78
CA LEU A 45 -14.93 -29.27 1.70
C LEU A 45 -15.14 -30.27 0.55
N SER A 46 -14.15 -30.41 -0.34
CA SER A 46 -14.22 -31.42 -1.40
C SER A 46 -14.07 -32.82 -0.82
N ASN A 47 -14.84 -33.77 -1.36
CA ASN A 47 -14.74 -35.19 -0.99
C ASN A 47 -13.39 -35.83 -1.33
N GLN A 48 -12.49 -35.12 -1.99
CA GLN A 48 -11.23 -35.63 -2.51
C GLN A 48 -10.02 -35.31 -1.62
N ARG A 49 -10.20 -34.60 -0.48
CA ARG A 49 -9.13 -34.23 0.48
C ARG A 49 -7.86 -33.75 -0.24
N VAL A 50 -7.99 -32.64 -0.97
CA VAL A 50 -6.90 -32.08 -1.77
C VAL A 50 -6.16 -31.00 -0.97
N ASP A 51 -4.83 -31.07 -0.95
CA ASP A 51 -3.97 -30.00 -0.43
C ASP A 51 -3.65 -28.98 -1.53
N VAL A 52 -3.75 -27.70 -1.18
CA VAL A 52 -3.49 -26.58 -2.10
C VAL A 52 -2.14 -25.96 -1.77
N ILE A 53 -1.23 -25.94 -2.75
CA ILE A 53 0.10 -25.32 -2.64
C ILE A 53 0.19 -24.19 -3.67
N TRP A 54 0.46 -22.98 -3.19
CA TRP A 54 0.55 -21.80 -4.05
C TRP A 54 1.99 -21.53 -4.48
N ILE A 55 2.27 -21.67 -5.78
CA ILE A 55 3.56 -21.25 -6.39
C ILE A 55 3.52 -19.76 -6.73
N ASN A 56 2.36 -19.25 -7.13
CA ASN A 56 2.11 -17.82 -7.35
C ASN A 56 0.69 -17.49 -6.84
N PRO A 57 0.55 -16.97 -5.61
CA PRO A 57 -0.77 -16.74 -5.02
C PRO A 57 -1.53 -15.63 -5.74
N PRO A 58 -2.87 -15.64 -5.71
CA PRO A 58 -3.67 -14.58 -6.31
C PRO A 58 -3.36 -13.25 -5.62
N LEU A 59 -3.13 -12.21 -6.42
CA LEU A 59 -2.86 -10.87 -5.95
C LEU A 59 -4.03 -9.95 -6.31
N LYS A 60 -4.35 -9.02 -5.40
CA LYS A 60 -5.23 -7.88 -5.66
C LYS A 60 -4.44 -6.58 -5.66
N ARG A 61 -4.91 -5.63 -6.46
CA ARG A 61 -4.35 -4.28 -6.45
C ARG A 61 -4.63 -3.63 -5.10
N LYS A 62 -3.58 -3.11 -4.46
CA LYS A 62 -3.72 -2.22 -3.30
C LYS A 62 -4.31 -0.91 -3.81
N ASN A 63 -5.63 -0.79 -3.77
CA ASN A 63 -6.28 0.50 -3.96
C ASN A 63 -5.91 1.36 -2.75
N THR A 64 -4.90 2.22 -2.89
CA THR A 64 -4.73 3.35 -1.99
C THR A 64 -5.90 4.30 -2.23
N LYS A 65 -7.05 4.01 -1.60
CA LYS A 65 -8.03 5.08 -1.34
C LYS A 65 -7.31 6.05 -0.43
N LYS A 66 -6.88 7.16 -1.02
CA LYS A 66 -6.57 8.40 -0.34
C LYS A 66 -7.78 8.67 0.58
N ASN A 67 -7.59 8.60 1.89
CA ASN A 67 -8.57 9.13 2.81
C ASN A 67 -8.50 10.65 2.62
N ASP A 68 -9.50 11.19 1.92
CA ASP A 68 -9.77 12.63 1.85
C ASP A 68 -10.27 13.12 3.22
#